data_AF-A0A531MXG9-F1
#
_entry.id   AF-A0A531MXG9-F1
#
_cell.length_a   1.000
_cell.length_b   1.000
_cell.length_c   1.000
_cell.angle_alpha   90.00
_cell.angle_beta   90.00
_cell.angle_gamma   90.00
#
_symmetry.space_group_name_H-M   'P 1'
#
loop_
_entity.id
_entity.type
_entity.pdbx_description
1 polymer ?
#
loop_
_entity_poly.entity_id
_entity_poly.type
_entity_poly.pdbx_seq_one_letter_code
_entity_poly.pdbx_strand_id
1 'polypeptide(L)' 'FALADGVKGPYRSVGPVLNPGAIGENGHSTVMIEGGQLTLFYQSRVEATNHRWRYGLAICDVGVFSKVA' A
#
# COMPACT_ATOMS: atom_id res chain seq x y z
N PHE A 1 -1.02 -0.03 6.35
CA PHE A 1 0.36 -0.49 6.68
C PHE A 1 0.50 -0.60 8.19
N ALA A 2 1.59 -1.16 8.70
CA ALA A 2 1.90 -1.07 10.13
C ALA A 2 3.36 -0.71 10.35
N LEU A 3 3.64 0.08 11.39
CA LEU A 3 4.97 0.56 11.75
C LEU A 3 5.30 0.15 13.18
N ALA A 4 6.59 -0.03 13.45
CA ALA A 4 7.14 -0.28 14.77
C ALA A 4 8.54 0.34 14.86
N ASP A 5 8.95 0.75 16.06
CA ASP A 5 10.30 1.27 16.31
C ASP A 5 11.36 0.16 16.31
N GLY A 6 10.94 -1.09 16.53
CA GLY A 6 11.78 -2.28 16.46
C GLY A 6 11.12 -3.39 15.66
N VAL A 7 11.93 -4.26 15.04
CA VAL A 7 11.45 -5.37 14.19
C VAL A 7 10.55 -6.38 14.93
N LYS A 8 10.59 -6.39 16.26
CA LYS A 8 9.75 -7.25 17.11
C LYS A 8 8.38 -6.63 17.41
N GLY A 9 8.11 -5.40 16.99
CA GLY A 9 6.90 -4.67 17.38
C GLY A 9 7.05 -3.94 18.73
N PRO A 10 5.93 -3.45 19.30
CA PRO A 10 4.57 -3.60 18.81
C PRO A 10 4.32 -2.84 17.50
N TYR A 11 3.54 -3.45 16.61
CA TYR A 11 3.15 -2.85 15.35
C TYR A 11 1.87 -2.04 15.52
N ARG A 12 1.88 -0.79 15.06
CA ARG A 12 0.69 0.08 14.98
C ARG A 12 0.25 0.23 13.53
N SER A 13 -1.03 0.00 13.26
CA SER A 13 -1.60 0.25 11.95
C SER A 13 -1.56 1.75 11.63
N VAL A 14 -1.15 2.08 10.41
CA VAL A 14 -1.09 3.44 9.89
C VAL A 14 -1.68 3.53 8.49
N GLY A 15 -2.32 4.67 8.26
CA GLY A 15 -2.97 5.01 6.99
C GLY A 15 -4.32 4.30 6.79
N PRO A 16 -5.10 4.75 5.80
CA PRO A 16 -6.35 4.11 5.42
C PRO A 16 -6.08 2.75 4.76
N VAL A 17 -7.12 1.90 4.73
CA VAL A 17 -7.12 0.71 3.87
C VAL A 17 -7.23 1.17 2.42
N LEU A 18 -6.35 0.68 1.55
CA LEU A 18 -6.44 0.93 0.11
C LEU A 18 -7.52 0.04 -0.50
N ASN A 19 -8.73 0.57 -0.57
CA ASN A 19 -9.86 -0.14 -1.18
C ASN A 19 -9.70 -0.24 -2.71
N PRO A 20 -10.19 -1.33 -3.32
CA PRO A 20 -10.34 -1.39 -4.77
C PRO A 20 -11.34 -0.32 -5.24
N GLY A 21 -11.15 0.21 -6.45
CA GLY A 21 -12.02 1.27 -7.00
C GLY A 21 -13.45 0.81 -7.36
N ALA A 22 -13.75 -0.48 -7.20
CA ALA A 22 -15.03 -1.12 -7.42
C ALA A 22 -15.13 -2.38 -6.53
N ILE A 23 -16.26 -3.08 -6.57
CA ILE A 23 -16.45 -4.37 -5.89
C ILE A 23 -15.32 -5.33 -6.30
N GLY A 24 -14.54 -5.79 -5.31
CA GLY A 24 -13.30 -6.52 -5.59
C GLY A 24 -12.38 -6.58 -4.37
N GLU A 25 -11.10 -6.86 -4.64
CA GLU A 25 -10.05 -7.03 -3.63
C GLU A 25 -8.72 -6.43 -4.08
N ASN A 26 -7.98 -5.88 -3.12
CA ASN A 26 -6.56 -5.56 -3.24
C ASN A 26 -5.77 -6.42 -2.25
N GLY A 27 -4.59 -6.91 -2.62
CA GLY A 27 -3.77 -7.73 -1.74
C GLY A 27 -2.38 -8.06 -2.30
N HIS A 28 -1.68 -8.96 -1.60
CA HIS A 28 -0.37 -9.51 -2.00
C HIS A 28 0.63 -8.41 -2.42
N SER A 29 0.82 -7.44 -1.53
CA SER A 29 1.60 -6.24 -1.84
C SER A 29 3.08 -6.36 -1.47
N THR A 30 3.92 -5.66 -2.23
CA THR A 30 5.31 -5.37 -1.91
C THR A 30 5.52 -3.86 -1.89
N VAL A 31 6.31 -3.38 -0.93
CA VAL A 31 6.74 -1.97 -0.88
C VAL A 31 8.21 -1.89 -1.27
N MET A 32 8.54 -0.97 -2.17
CA MET A 32 9.90 -0.59 -2.51
C MET A 32 10.11 0.88 -2.18
N ILE A 33 11.25 1.21 -1.59
CA ILE A 33 11.66 2.58 -1.34
C ILE A 33 12.96 2.81 -2.11
N GLU A 34 12.97 3.81 -2.99
CA GLU A 34 14.14 4.22 -3.74
C GLU A 34 14.28 5.74 -3.66
N GLY A 35 15.41 6.22 -3.12
CA GLY A 35 15.58 7.62 -2.79
C GLY A 35 14.49 8.13 -1.84
N GLY A 36 13.79 9.19 -2.23
CA GLY A 36 12.68 9.77 -1.48
C GLY A 36 11.30 9.23 -1.86
N GLN A 37 11.22 8.19 -2.70
CA GLN A 37 9.95 7.69 -3.23
C GLN A 37 9.62 6.31 -2.65
N LEU A 38 8.36 6.14 -2.24
CA LEU A 38 7.76 4.87 -1.88
C LEU A 38 6.86 4.41 -3.03
N THR A 39 7.06 3.18 -3.47
CA THR A 39 6.22 2.50 -4.46
C THR A 39 5.58 1.26 -3.83
N LEU A 40 4.26 1.24 -3.81
CA LEU A 40 3.44 0.07 -3.46
C LEU A 40 3.05 -0.66 -4.74
N PHE A 41 3.57 -1.87 -4.92
CA PHE A 41 3.10 -2.82 -5.92
C PHE A 41 2.11 -3.77 -5.27
N TYR A 42 0.95 -4.00 -5.87
CA TYR A 42 -0.08 -4.87 -5.30
C TYR A 42 -0.90 -5.57 -6.38
N GLN A 43 -1.56 -6.67 -6.01
CA GLN A 43 -2.53 -7.34 -6.86
C GLN A 43 -3.93 -6.77 -6.63
N SER A 44 -4.69 -6.61 -7.70
CA SER A 44 -6.07 -6.13 -7.67
C SER A 44 -6.94 -6.97 -8.58
N ARG A 45 -8.17 -7.25 -8.13
CA ARG A 45 -9.24 -7.82 -8.95
C ARG A 45 -10.54 -7.07 -8.69
N VAL A 46 -11.31 -6.82 -9.74
CA VAL A 46 -12.62 -6.15 -9.64
C VAL A 46 -13.66 -6.87 -10.48
N GLU A 47 -14.92 -6.74 -10.11
CA GLU A 47 -16.06 -7.38 -10.78
C GLU A 47 -16.11 -7.03 -12.28
N ALA A 48 -15.87 -5.75 -12.63
CA ALA A 48 -15.89 -5.27 -14.01
C ALA A 48 -14.89 -5.98 -14.95
N THR A 49 -13.88 -6.68 -14.40
CA THR A 49 -12.90 -7.45 -15.18
C THR A 49 -13.15 -8.95 -15.12
N ASN A 50 -14.33 -9.38 -14.64
CA ASN A 50 -14.63 -10.76 -14.24
C ASN A 50 -13.63 -11.29 -13.20
N HIS A 51 -13.29 -10.44 -12.23
CA HIS A 51 -12.34 -10.74 -11.15
C HIS A 51 -10.96 -11.24 -11.60
N ARG A 52 -10.53 -10.90 -12.82
CA ARG A 52 -9.18 -11.22 -13.30
C ARG A 52 -8.15 -10.41 -12.55
N TRP A 53 -7.13 -11.10 -12.03
CA TRP A 53 -5.99 -10.48 -11.35
C TRP A 53 -5.20 -9.58 -12.29
N ARG A 54 -4.88 -8.39 -11.80
CA ARG A 54 -4.01 -7.39 -12.43
C ARG A 54 -3.08 -6.83 -11.37
N TYR A 55 -1.99 -6.20 -11.77
CA TYR A 55 -1.17 -5.44 -10.86
C TYR A 55 -1.64 -3.98 -10.79
N GLY A 56 -1.45 -3.37 -9.63
CA GLY A 56 -1.61 -1.95 -9.38
C GLY A 56 -0.33 -1.35 -8.80
N LEU A 57 -0.19 -0.04 -8.99
CA LEU A 57 0.92 0.76 -8.48
C LEU A 57 0.35 1.99 -7.76
N ALA A 58 0.78 2.21 -6.51
CA ALA A 58 0.57 3.47 -5.82
C ALA A 58 1.93 4.06 -5.43
N ILE A 59 2.14 5.34 -5.68
CA ILE A 59 3.42 6.01 -5.50
C ILE A 59 3.21 7.22 -4.60
N CYS A 60 4.10 7.42 -3.62
CA CYS A 60 4.13 8.63 -2.82
C CYS A 60 5.55 9.08 -2.50
N ASP A 61 5.71 10.39 -2.27
CA ASP A 61 6.95 10.95 -1.74
C ASP A 61 7.00 10.75 -0.21
N VAL A 62 8.10 10.20 0.28
CA VAL A 62 8.32 9.91 1.71
C VAL A 62 8.46 11.20 2.52
N GLY A 63 8.94 12.29 1.91
CA GLY A 63 9.00 13.63 2.50
C GLY A 63 7.63 14.23 2.82
N VAL A 64 6.54 13.65 2.32
CA VAL A 64 5.19 14.01 2.77
C VAL A 64 4.98 13.61 4.25
N PHE A 65 5.64 12.55 4.72
CA PHE A 65 5.50 12.08 6.10
C PHE A 65 6.32 12.89 7.12
N SER A 66 7.36 13.63 6.69
CA SER A 66 8.16 14.48 7.59
C SER A 66 7.48 15.79 7.97
N LYS A 67 6.38 16.16 7.31
CA LYS A 67 5.56 17.35 7.64
C LYS A 67 4.42 17.06 8.62
N VAL A 68 4.29 15.81 9.09
CA VAL A 68 3.21 15.35 9.97
C VAL A 68 3.76 14.91 11.35
N ALA A 69 5.01 15.24 11.63
CA ALA A 69 5.67 15.03 12.92
C ALA A 69 5.87 16.36 13.66
#